data_AF-A4N5A7-F1
#
_entry.id   AF-A4N5A7-F1
#
_cell.length_a   1.000
_cell.length_b   1.000
_cell.length_c   1.000
_cell.angle_alpha   90.00
_cell.angle_beta   90.00
_cell.angle_gamma   90.00
#
_symmetry.space_group_name_H-M   'P 1'
#
loop_
_entity.id
_entity.type
_entity.pdbx_description
1 polymer ?
#
loop_
_entity_poly.entity_id
_entity_poly.type
_entity_poly.pdbx_seq_one_letter_code
_entity_poly.pdbx_strand_id
1 'polypeptide(L)'
;MDIGIDLLAILFCVGFVASFIDAIAGGGGLITIPALLMTGMPPAMALGTNKLQAMGGALSASLYFLRKRAVNLRDIWFILIWVFLGSALGTLLIQSIDVAIFKKMLPFLILAIGLYFLFTLN
;
A
#
# COMPACT_ATOMS: atom_id res chain seq x y z
N MET A 1 -19.21 13.62 -10.11
CA MET A 1 -18.07 12.88 -10.68
C MET A 1 -18.65 11.60 -11.22
N ASP A 2 -19.09 11.63 -12.47
CA ASP A 2 -19.70 10.46 -13.09
C ASP A 2 -18.58 9.46 -13.35
N ILE A 3 -18.53 8.40 -12.54
CA ILE A 3 -17.60 7.31 -12.74
C ILE A 3 -18.11 6.54 -13.97
N GLY A 4 -17.73 7.01 -15.15
CA GLY A 4 -18.02 6.34 -16.41
C GLY A 4 -17.35 4.97 -16.46
N ILE A 5 -18.00 4.01 -17.12
CA ILE A 5 -17.45 2.66 -17.33
C ILE A 5 -16.07 2.73 -18.01
N ASP A 6 -15.85 3.72 -18.87
CA ASP A 6 -14.57 3.96 -19.54
C ASP A 6 -13.44 4.27 -18.53
N LEU A 7 -13.71 5.12 -17.53
CA LEU A 7 -12.73 5.46 -16.51
C LEU A 7 -12.39 4.25 -15.63
N LEU A 8 -13.40 3.46 -15.25
CA LEU A 8 -13.22 2.21 -14.51
C LEU A 8 -12.37 1.22 -15.29
N ALA A 9 -12.61 1.05 -16.59
CA ALA A 9 -11.84 0.16 -17.44
C ALA A 9 -10.36 0.60 -17.54
N ILE A 10 -10.11 1.91 -17.70
CA ILE A 10 -8.75 2.47 -17.71
C ILE A 10 -8.05 2.24 -16.37
N LEU A 11 -8.70 2.59 -15.26
CA LEU A 11 -8.13 2.41 -13.92
C LEU A 11 -7.89 0.93 -13.59
N PHE A 12 -8.75 0.04 -14.08
CA PHE A 12 -8.56 -1.40 -13.94
C PHE A 12 -7.28 -1.86 -14.68
N CYS A 13 -7.10 -1.46 -15.94
CA CYS A 13 -5.90 -1.78 -16.71
C CYS A 13 -4.63 -1.20 -16.07
N VAL A 14 -4.66 0.08 -15.67
CA VAL A 14 -3.55 0.72 -14.97
C VAL A 14 -3.23 0.01 -13.67
N GLY A 15 -4.26 -0.31 -12.88
CA GLY A 15 -4.11 -1.02 -11.61
C GLY A 15 -3.54 -2.43 -11.79
N PHE A 16 -3.95 -3.14 -12.84
CA PHE A 16 -3.43 -4.46 -13.17
C PHE A 16 -1.94 -4.41 -13.54
N VAL A 17 -1.56 -3.52 -14.45
CA VAL A 17 -0.14 -3.35 -14.86
C VAL A 17 0.71 -2.88 -13.68
N ALA A 18 0.22 -1.91 -12.90
CA ALA A 18 0.91 -1.43 -11.71
C ALA A 18 1.12 -2.54 -10.68
N SER A 19 0.11 -3.38 -10.43
CA SER A 19 0.20 -4.50 -9.49
C SER A 19 1.18 -5.58 -9.97
N PHE A 20 1.25 -5.82 -11.28
CA PHE A 20 2.23 -6.74 -11.87
C PHE A 20 3.66 -6.23 -11.66
N ILE A 21 3.90 -4.93 -11.89
CA ILE A 21 5.21 -4.30 -11.63
C ILE A 21 5.54 -4.29 -10.14
N ASP A 22 4.55 -4.03 -9.28
CA ASP A 22 4.72 -4.08 -7.82
C ASP A 22 5.16 -5.46 -7.35
N ALA A 23 4.59 -6.53 -7.91
CA ALA A 23 4.96 -7.90 -7.59
C ALA A 23 6.42 -8.24 -7.99
N ILE A 24 6.98 -7.57 -8.99
CA ILE A 24 8.35 -7.82 -9.48
C ILE A 24 9.38 -6.92 -8.77
N ALA A 25 9.09 -5.62 -8.67
CA ALA A 25 10.06 -4.59 -8.28
C ALA A 25 9.64 -3.75 -7.05
N GLY A 26 8.42 -3.93 -6.52
CA GLY A 26 7.94 -3.25 -5.30
C GLY A 26 7.65 -1.75 -5.43
N GLY A 27 7.48 -1.25 -6.67
CA GLY A 27 7.30 0.18 -6.96
C GLY A 27 5.99 0.54 -7.66
N GLY A 28 5.00 -0.36 -7.72
CA GLY A 28 3.79 -0.17 -8.52
C GLY A 28 2.95 1.04 -8.08
N GLY A 29 3.04 1.44 -6.80
CA GLY A 29 2.40 2.65 -6.29
C GLY A 29 2.84 3.94 -6.96
N LEU A 30 4.06 4.00 -7.53
CA LEU A 30 4.52 5.14 -8.33
C LEU A 30 3.70 5.34 -9.60
N ILE A 31 3.01 4.29 -10.08
CA ILE A 31 2.13 4.32 -11.24
C ILE A 31 0.68 4.56 -10.79
N THR A 32 0.19 3.81 -9.79
CA THR A 32 -1.22 3.89 -9.39
C THR A 32 -1.56 5.20 -8.68
N ILE A 33 -0.66 5.77 -7.87
CA ILE A 33 -0.95 6.99 -7.12
C ILE A 33 -1.16 8.18 -8.07
N PRO A 34 -0.27 8.50 -9.03
CA PRO A 34 -0.51 9.57 -9.99
C PRO A 34 -1.78 9.35 -10.81
N ALA A 35 -2.03 8.11 -11.28
CA ALA A 35 -3.23 7.80 -12.04
C ALA A 35 -4.52 8.06 -11.25
N LEU A 36 -4.56 7.68 -9.96
CA LEU A 36 -5.69 7.96 -9.08
C LEU A 36 -5.82 9.46 -8.78
N LEU A 37 -4.72 10.17 -8.58
CA LEU A 37 -4.75 11.62 -8.34
C LEU A 37 -5.24 12.40 -9.57
N MET A 38 -4.92 11.93 -10.79
CA MET A 38 -5.41 12.52 -12.04
C MET A 38 -6.94 12.44 -12.17
N THR A 39 -7.60 11.52 -11.46
CA THR A 39 -9.07 11.45 -11.40
C THR A 39 -9.71 12.53 -10.51
N GLY A 40 -8.90 13.34 -9.82
CA GLY A 40 -9.36 14.34 -8.85
C GLY A 40 -9.60 13.78 -7.45
N MET A 41 -9.26 12.51 -7.21
CA MET A 41 -9.42 11.86 -5.91
C MET A 41 -8.54 12.53 -4.83
N PRO A 42 -9.05 12.78 -3.61
CA PRO A 42 -8.23 13.28 -2.51
C PRO A 42 -7.03 12.36 -2.24
N PRO A 43 -5.82 12.88 -1.94
CA PRO A 43 -4.62 12.07 -1.73
C PRO A 43 -4.75 10.98 -0.66
N ALA A 44 -5.51 11.22 0.41
CA ALA A 44 -5.78 10.19 1.41
C ALA A 44 -6.52 8.98 0.82
N MET A 45 -7.53 9.20 -0.03
CA MET A 45 -8.25 8.12 -0.71
C MET A 45 -7.40 7.45 -1.79
N ALA A 46 -6.59 8.20 -2.54
CA ALA A 46 -5.69 7.64 -3.54
C ALA A 46 -4.65 6.70 -2.90
N LEU A 47 -4.03 7.14 -1.80
CA LEU A 47 -3.07 6.32 -1.05
C LEU A 47 -3.73 5.10 -0.41
N GLY A 48 -4.94 5.27 0.17
CA GLY A 48 -5.72 4.17 0.73
C GLY A 48 -6.07 3.12 -0.33
N THR A 49 -6.51 3.55 -1.51
CA THR A 49 -6.84 2.66 -2.63
C THR A 49 -5.61 1.91 -3.13
N ASN A 50 -4.45 2.58 -3.25
CA ASN A 50 -3.20 1.92 -3.60
C ASN A 50 -2.76 0.87 -2.55
N LYS A 51 -2.90 1.17 -1.25
CA LYS A 51 -2.56 0.21 -0.19
C LYS A 51 -3.53 -0.97 -0.15
N LEU A 52 -4.81 -0.74 -0.39
CA LEU A 52 -5.81 -1.81 -0.53
C LEU A 52 -5.47 -2.72 -1.72
N GLN A 53 -5.07 -2.16 -2.85
CA GLN A 53 -4.62 -2.92 -4.02
C GLN A 53 -3.41 -3.82 -3.68
N ALA A 54 -2.38 -3.27 -3.03
CA ALA A 54 -1.18 -4.03 -2.64
C ALA A 54 -1.49 -5.17 -1.64
N MET A 55 -2.52 -5.01 -0.80
CA MET A 55 -2.96 -6.07 0.13
C MET A 55 -3.31 -7.37 -0.59
N GLY A 56 -3.91 -7.30 -1.78
CA GLY A 56 -4.28 -8.49 -2.56
C GLY A 56 -3.07 -9.35 -2.96
N GLY A 57 -1.96 -8.69 -3.35
CA GLY A 57 -0.70 -9.37 -3.67
C GLY A 57 -0.09 -10.03 -2.43
N ALA A 58 0.01 -9.29 -1.32
CA ALA A 58 0.52 -9.80 -0.05
C ALA A 58 -0.31 -10.97 0.49
N LEU A 59 -1.64 -10.89 0.37
CA LEU A 59 -2.56 -11.96 0.76
C LEU A 59 -2.35 -13.22 -0.10
N SER A 60 -2.21 -13.05 -1.41
CA SER A 60 -1.97 -14.16 -2.35
C SER A 60 -0.64 -14.87 -2.04
N ALA A 61 0.43 -14.10 -1.82
CA ALA A 61 1.73 -14.65 -1.42
C ALA A 61 1.64 -15.38 -0.06
N SER A 62 0.98 -14.76 0.93
CA SER A 62 0.76 -15.37 2.24
C SER A 62 0.03 -16.72 2.13
N LEU A 63 -1.07 -16.77 1.39
CA LEU A 63 -1.83 -18.00 1.14
C LEU A 63 -0.99 -19.06 0.43
N TYR A 64 -0.17 -18.67 -0.54
CA TYR A 64 0.75 -19.57 -1.23
C TYR A 64 1.75 -20.22 -0.26
N PHE A 65 2.43 -19.43 0.58
CA PHE A 65 3.41 -19.94 1.54
C PHE A 65 2.78 -20.81 2.62
N LEU A 66 1.57 -20.46 3.09
CA LEU A 66 0.79 -21.30 4.01
C LEU A 66 0.47 -22.66 3.37
N ARG A 67 -0.03 -22.69 2.14
CA ARG A 67 -0.36 -23.94 1.42
C ARG A 67 0.86 -24.82 1.18
N LYS A 68 2.02 -24.21 0.93
CA LYS A 68 3.30 -24.93 0.76
C LYS A 68 3.90 -25.43 2.08
N ARG A 69 3.28 -25.14 3.23
CA ARG A 69 3.82 -25.40 4.58
C ARG A 69 5.24 -24.83 4.77
N ALA A 70 5.56 -23.77 4.03
CA ALA A 70 6.83 -23.06 4.17
C ALA A 70 6.87 -22.19 5.43
N VAL A 71 5.70 -21.95 6.05
CA VAL A 71 5.53 -21.13 7.24
C VAL A 71 4.73 -21.92 8.28
N ASN A 72 5.24 -21.99 9.50
CA ASN A 72 4.55 -22.57 10.64
C ASN A 72 3.81 -21.46 11.41
N LEU A 73 2.47 -21.46 11.33
CA LEU A 73 1.63 -20.45 11.96
C LEU A 73 1.80 -20.37 13.48
N ARG A 74 2.16 -21.49 14.12
CA ARG A 74 2.35 -21.54 15.57
C ARG A 74 3.58 -20.73 16.01
N ASP A 75 4.61 -20.69 15.16
CA ASP A 75 5.87 -20.01 15.45
C ASP A 75 5.74 -18.49 15.23
N ILE A 76 4.91 -18.08 14.25
CA ILE A 76 4.72 -16.66 13.90
C ILE A 76 3.46 -16.01 14.50
N TRP A 77 2.62 -16.77 15.20
CA TRP A 77 1.34 -16.28 15.75
C TRP A 77 1.49 -15.00 16.58
N PHE A 78 2.53 -14.93 17.43
CA PHE A 78 2.79 -13.75 18.25
C PHE A 78 3.15 -12.54 17.39
N ILE A 79 3.95 -12.73 16.35
CA ILE A 79 4.32 -11.69 15.38
C ILE A 79 3.09 -11.19 14.64
N LEU A 80 2.20 -12.10 14.20
CA LEU A 80 0.96 -11.74 13.51
C LEU A 80 0.07 -10.82 14.35
N ILE A 81 -0.05 -11.07 15.65
CA ILE A 81 -0.82 -10.20 16.57
C ILE A 81 -0.22 -8.79 16.59
N TRP A 82 1.10 -8.67 16.79
CA TRP A 82 1.74 -7.36 16.86
C TRP A 82 1.68 -6.60 15.54
N VAL A 83 1.85 -7.30 14.41
CA VAL A 83 1.70 -6.70 13.08
C VAL A 83 0.27 -6.21 12.86
N PHE A 84 -0.73 -7.00 13.27
CA PHE A 84 -2.13 -6.61 13.17
C PHE A 84 -2.45 -5.39 14.02
N LEU A 85 -2.04 -5.41 15.30
CA LEU A 85 -2.26 -4.28 16.22
C LEU A 85 -1.54 -3.01 15.75
N GLY A 86 -0.27 -3.13 15.35
CA GLY A 86 0.51 -2.01 14.83
C GLY A 86 -0.12 -1.40 13.57
N SER A 87 -0.56 -2.25 12.64
CA SER A 87 -1.23 -1.80 11.41
C SER A 87 -2.58 -1.13 11.71
N ALA A 88 -3.38 -1.71 12.61
CA ALA A 88 -4.66 -1.15 13.01
C ALA A 88 -4.50 0.22 13.70
N LEU A 89 -3.60 0.30 14.69
CA LEU A 89 -3.30 1.54 15.40
C LEU A 89 -2.76 2.61 14.45
N GLY A 90 -1.81 2.26 13.58
CA GLY A 90 -1.26 3.20 12.59
C GLY A 90 -2.34 3.75 11.64
N THR A 91 -3.26 2.90 11.19
CA THR A 91 -4.35 3.29 10.28
C THR A 91 -5.40 4.16 11.00
N LEU A 92 -5.67 3.93 12.28
CA LEU A 92 -6.55 4.79 13.08
C LEU A 92 -5.91 6.16 13.37
N LEU A 93 -4.61 6.17 13.68
CA LEU A 93 -3.85 7.39 13.91
C LEU A 93 -3.82 8.26 12.65
N ILE A 94 -3.55 7.68 11.48
CA ILE A 94 -3.47 8.45 10.22
C ILE A 94 -4.83 9.04 9.83
N GLN A 95 -5.93 8.35 10.10
CA GLN A 95 -7.29 8.84 9.85
C GLN A 95 -7.70 9.98 10.78
N SER A 96 -7.04 10.10 11.93
CA SER A 96 -7.30 11.16 12.93
C SER A 96 -6.56 12.47 12.62
N ILE A 97 -5.62 12.47 11.67
CA ILE A 97 -4.82 13.64 11.29
C ILE A 97 -5.50 14.38 10.13
N ASP A 98 -5.51 15.71 10.20
CA ASP A 98 -6.01 16.55 9.11
C ASP A 98 -5.24 16.30 7.79
N VAL A 99 -6.00 16.16 6.69
CA VAL A 99 -5.46 15.82 5.37
C VAL A 99 -4.45 16.86 4.88
N ALA A 100 -4.61 18.14 5.20
CA ALA A 100 -3.68 19.20 4.80
C ALA A 100 -2.33 19.08 5.53
N ILE A 101 -2.36 18.70 6.81
CA ILE A 101 -1.15 18.43 7.59
C ILE A 101 -0.46 17.18 7.05
N PHE A 102 -1.22 16.11 6.81
CA PHE A 102 -0.69 14.85 6.29
C PHE A 102 0.01 15.04 4.93
N LYS A 103 -0.61 15.78 4.00
CA LYS A 103 0.01 16.09 2.69
C LYS A 103 1.35 16.81 2.82
N LYS A 104 1.48 17.73 3.80
CA LYS A 104 2.75 18.45 4.05
C LYS A 104 3.79 17.56 4.71
N MET A 105 3.40 16.64 5.57
CA MET A 105 4.31 15.72 6.26
C MET A 105 4.80 14.57 5.38
N LEU A 106 4.00 14.13 4.41
CA LEU A 106 4.27 12.95 3.59
C LEU A 106 5.68 12.96 2.92
N PRO A 107 6.15 14.05 2.28
CA PRO A 107 7.47 14.08 1.66
C PRO A 107 8.60 13.90 2.68
N PHE A 108 8.49 14.50 3.87
CA PHE A 108 9.47 14.37 4.93
C PHE A 108 9.52 12.94 5.48
N LEU A 109 8.36 12.29 5.62
CA LEU A 109 8.30 10.90 6.07
C LEU A 109 8.96 9.95 5.06
N ILE A 110 8.68 10.13 3.76
CA ILE A 110 9.30 9.36 2.68
C ILE A 110 10.82 9.58 2.67
N LEU A 111 11.27 10.83 2.81
CA LEU A 111 12.68 11.17 2.87
C LEU A 111 13.37 10.50 4.07
N ALA A 112 12.77 10.58 5.26
CA ALA A 112 13.31 9.96 6.47
C ALA A 112 13.44 8.44 6.34
N ILE A 113 12.42 7.77 5.80
CA ILE A 113 12.46 6.32 5.53
C ILE A 113 13.52 6.01 4.47
N GLY A 114 13.59 6.79 3.39
CA GLY A 114 14.58 6.63 2.35
C GLY A 114 16.01 6.75 2.86
N LEU A 115 16.27 7.74 3.72
CA LEU A 115 17.56 7.91 4.40
C LEU A 115 17.85 6.74 5.33
N TYR A 116 16.87 6.30 6.13
CA TYR A 116 17.03 5.13 7.01
C TYR A 116 17.45 3.89 6.21
N PHE A 117 16.77 3.58 5.10
CA PHE A 117 17.16 2.45 4.24
C PHE A 117 18.55 2.64 3.64
N LEU A 118 18.88 3.85 3.17
CA LEU A 118 20.17 4.16 2.57
C LEU A 118 21.34 3.95 3.56
N PHE A 119 21.15 4.25 4.84
CA PHE A 119 22.15 4.04 5.88
C PHE A 119 22.11 2.65 6.54
N THR A 120 21.00 1.93 6.43
CA THR A 120 20.83 0.58 7.01
C THR A 120 21.26 -0.54 6.06
N LEU A 121 21.48 -0.28 4.77
CA LEU A 121 22.20 -1.21 3.88
C LEU A 121 23.66 -1.32 4.33
N ASN A 122 23.92 -2.17 5.32
CA ASN A 122 25.24 -2.65 5.71
C ASN A 122 25.13 -4.08 6.23
#